data_AF-A0A7V2IP70-F1
#
_entry.id   AF-A0A7V2IP70-F1
#
_cell.length_a   1.000
_cell.length_b   1.000
_cell.length_c   1.000
_cell.angle_alpha   90.00
_cell.angle_beta   90.00
_cell.angle_gamma   90.00
#
_symmetry.space_group_name_H-M   'P 1'
#
loop_
_entity.id
_entity.type
_entity.pdbx_description
1 polymer ?
#
loop_
_entity_poly.entity_id
_entity_poly.type
_entity_poly.pdbx_seq_one_letter_code
_entity_poly.pdbx_strand_id
1 'polypeptide(L)'
;MIASAIVLFIIAAGVVYFLLNCTVTSAVASVFCSLFGMIVALGYHESVVGLLAGYGLAGPLWSAVTLLVLYALAALILRVLAGFVVGSQIDFGELPKKVVVPALGAVQGLLLAGMVMIAMGIAPVGFLGYARFGEGSVNPSMPKKLMVNADGFVSGLFSWISQGSLRSSKSFAMVHADYLNQLHLAHVGKVYPQAGREAIQVPRQGARTREFDGRACLVVRVKLNSAPLKRGGAADPDNAIQFTPAQMRLLCKPSEQEPDTTGTVRVVYPIGFVSRAGTLVEKDLGEVLQAERKKDGEAKPAETLVWFGEGPNPQCDVVFDMPQGLRPILLQFKVGAMAEVPTVQASTPEIEDALEGRGAPAES
;
A
#
# COMPACT_ATOMS: atom_id res chain seq x y z
N MET A 1 0.18 17.54 -15.94
CA MET A 1 -0.83 18.53 -16.36
C MET A 1 -2.19 17.88 -16.59
N ILE A 2 -2.27 16.79 -17.37
CA ILE A 2 -3.52 16.07 -17.66
C ILE A 2 -4.27 15.66 -16.37
N ALA A 3 -3.57 14.99 -15.43
CA ALA A 3 -4.17 14.60 -14.14
C ALA A 3 -4.79 15.78 -13.37
N SER A 4 -4.09 16.92 -13.29
CA SER A 4 -4.62 18.13 -12.65
C SER A 4 -5.86 18.67 -13.37
N ALA A 5 -5.88 18.63 -14.70
CA ALA A 5 -7.04 19.07 -15.49
C ALA A 5 -8.26 18.17 -15.25
N ILE A 6 -8.05 16.85 -15.15
CA ILE A 6 -9.10 15.88 -14.81
C ILE A 6 -9.69 16.20 -13.44
N VAL A 7 -8.85 16.44 -12.43
CA VAL A 7 -9.31 16.80 -11.07
C VAL A 7 -10.16 18.07 -11.10
N LEU A 8 -9.67 19.14 -11.73
CA LEU A 8 -10.40 20.41 -11.83
C LEU A 8 -11.72 20.26 -12.59
N PHE A 9 -11.72 19.48 -13.68
CA PHE A 9 -12.91 19.19 -14.45
C PHE A 9 -13.97 18.46 -13.63
N ILE A 10 -13.59 17.41 -12.90
CA ILE A 10 -14.52 16.65 -12.03
C ILE A 10 -15.11 17.56 -10.94
N ILE A 11 -14.28 18.40 -10.31
CA ILE A 11 -14.75 19.34 -9.28
C ILE A 11 -15.73 20.34 -9.88
N ALA A 12 -15.38 20.97 -11.01
CA ALA A 12 -16.24 21.94 -11.69
C ALA A 12 -17.57 21.31 -12.15
N ALA A 13 -17.52 20.09 -12.73
CA ALA A 13 -18.71 19.34 -13.12
C ALA A 13 -19.60 19.01 -11.91
N GLY A 14 -18.99 18.66 -10.76
CA GLY A 14 -19.71 18.44 -9.50
C GLY A 14 -20.45 19.70 -9.03
N VAL A 15 -19.79 20.85 -9.04
CA VAL A 15 -20.39 22.15 -8.69
C VAL A 15 -21.55 22.49 -9.61
N VAL A 16 -21.37 22.36 -10.93
CA VAL A 16 -22.42 22.66 -11.92
C VAL A 16 -23.61 21.71 -11.75
N TYR A 17 -23.36 20.40 -11.60
CA TYR A 17 -24.43 19.42 -11.39
C TYR A 17 -25.25 19.74 -10.13
N PHE A 18 -24.58 20.10 -9.03
CA PHE A 18 -25.22 20.47 -7.77
C PHE A 18 -26.08 21.72 -7.92
N LEU A 19 -25.53 22.78 -8.53
CA LEU A 19 -26.26 24.02 -8.77
C LEU A 19 -27.55 23.83 -9.56
N LEU A 20 -27.51 22.98 -10.57
CA LEU A 20 -28.64 22.76 -11.47
C LEU A 20 -29.71 21.83 -10.90
N ASN A 21 -29.30 20.79 -10.15
CA ASN A 21 -30.20 19.67 -9.83
C ASN A 21 -30.48 19.45 -8.34
N CYS A 22 -29.74 20.10 -7.43
CA CYS A 22 -29.82 19.79 -6.00
C CYS A 22 -30.47 20.91 -5.18
N THR A 23 -31.29 20.51 -4.21
CA THR A 23 -31.62 21.30 -3.02
C THR A 23 -30.52 21.16 -1.98
N VAL A 24 -30.54 22.00 -0.94
CA VAL A 24 -29.57 21.92 0.17
C VAL A 24 -29.63 20.55 0.86
N THR A 25 -30.83 20.02 1.14
CA THR A 25 -30.98 18.69 1.75
C THR A 25 -30.41 17.57 0.89
N SER A 26 -30.74 17.56 -0.41
CA SER A 26 -30.24 16.58 -1.38
C SER A 26 -28.71 16.68 -1.54
N ALA A 27 -28.16 17.90 -1.53
CA ALA A 27 -26.73 18.13 -1.63
C ALA A 27 -26.00 17.53 -0.42
N VAL A 28 -26.45 17.82 0.81
CA VAL A 28 -25.87 17.26 2.04
C VAL A 28 -25.93 15.74 2.02
N ALA A 29 -27.10 15.17 1.71
CA ALA A 29 -27.28 13.73 1.63
C ALA A 29 -26.31 13.09 0.60
N SER A 30 -26.11 13.73 -0.55
CA SER A 30 -25.22 13.24 -1.60
C SER A 30 -23.74 13.24 -1.16
N VAL A 31 -23.29 14.28 -0.44
CA VAL A 31 -21.93 14.30 0.15
C VAL A 31 -21.73 13.15 1.13
N PHE A 32 -22.69 12.92 2.04
CA PHE A 32 -22.59 11.80 2.98
C PHE A 32 -22.62 10.44 2.27
N CYS A 33 -23.45 10.27 1.24
CA CYS A 33 -23.47 9.03 0.44
C CYS A 33 -22.12 8.79 -0.25
N SER A 34 -21.50 9.84 -0.80
CA SER A 34 -20.15 9.78 -1.38
C SER A 34 -19.09 9.43 -0.32
N LEU A 35 -19.15 10.04 0.86
CA LEU A 35 -18.26 9.74 1.99
C LEU A 35 -18.35 8.28 2.43
N PHE A 36 -19.56 7.76 2.62
CA PHE A 36 -19.76 6.35 2.98
C PHE A 36 -19.39 5.41 1.83
N GLY A 37 -19.65 5.78 0.58
CA GLY A 37 -19.19 5.04 -0.58
C GLY A 37 -17.67 4.93 -0.65
N MET A 38 -16.95 6.00 -0.32
CA MET A 38 -15.49 6.03 -0.19
C MET A 38 -15.01 5.06 0.91
N ILE A 39 -15.65 5.09 2.09
CA ILE A 39 -15.33 4.18 3.21
C ILE A 39 -15.50 2.72 2.79
N VAL A 40 -16.61 2.37 2.14
CA VAL A 40 -16.88 1.01 1.66
C VAL A 40 -15.86 0.61 0.61
N ALA A 41 -15.58 1.47 -0.37
CA ALA A 41 -14.63 1.18 -1.42
C ALA A 41 -13.22 0.92 -0.87
N LEU A 42 -12.65 1.85 -0.09
CA LEU A 42 -11.30 1.69 0.45
C LEU A 42 -11.21 0.54 1.46
N GLY A 43 -12.25 0.33 2.27
CA GLY A 43 -12.27 -0.75 3.26
C GLY A 43 -12.37 -2.16 2.67
N TYR A 44 -13.05 -2.33 1.53
CA TYR A 44 -13.35 -3.67 0.99
C TYR A 44 -12.71 -3.99 -0.36
N HIS A 45 -12.16 -3.02 -1.11
CA HIS A 45 -11.65 -3.29 -2.45
C HIS A 45 -10.58 -4.39 -2.48
N GLU A 46 -9.61 -4.42 -1.55
CA GLU A 46 -8.57 -5.46 -1.53
C GLU A 46 -9.15 -6.86 -1.33
N SER A 47 -10.19 -6.99 -0.49
CA SER A 47 -10.87 -8.26 -0.26
C SER A 47 -11.62 -8.72 -1.51
N VAL A 48 -12.30 -7.80 -2.20
CA VAL A 48 -12.98 -8.11 -3.47
C VAL A 48 -11.99 -8.45 -4.57
N VAL A 49 -10.87 -7.73 -4.67
CA VAL A 49 -9.78 -8.05 -5.61
C VAL A 49 -9.20 -9.44 -5.34
N GLY A 50 -9.01 -9.81 -4.06
CA GLY A 50 -8.57 -11.15 -3.69
C GLY A 50 -9.53 -12.25 -4.17
N LEU A 51 -10.84 -12.02 -4.07
CA LEU A 51 -11.85 -12.93 -4.61
C LEU A 51 -11.79 -13.00 -6.15
N LEU A 52 -11.69 -11.85 -6.82
CA LEU A 52 -11.60 -11.74 -8.27
C LEU A 52 -10.33 -12.38 -8.84
N ALA A 53 -9.22 -12.34 -8.10
CA ALA A 53 -7.98 -13.01 -8.46
C ALA A 53 -8.15 -14.54 -8.57
N GLY A 54 -9.04 -15.13 -7.76
CA GLY A 54 -9.43 -16.54 -7.87
C GLY A 54 -10.08 -16.89 -9.21
N TYR A 55 -10.80 -15.94 -9.82
CA TYR A 55 -11.40 -16.07 -11.15
C TYR A 55 -10.45 -15.68 -12.29
N GLY A 56 -9.19 -15.36 -12.00
CA GLY A 56 -8.23 -14.90 -13.00
C GLY A 56 -8.34 -13.42 -13.35
N LEU A 57 -9.25 -12.67 -12.72
CA LEU A 57 -9.36 -11.22 -12.82
C LEU A 57 -8.41 -10.55 -11.82
N ALA A 58 -7.13 -10.87 -11.92
CA ALA A 58 -6.08 -10.31 -11.09
C ALA A 58 -5.38 -9.14 -11.79
N GLY A 59 -4.83 -8.22 -11.00
CA GLY A 59 -3.90 -7.21 -11.46
C GLY A 59 -4.35 -5.76 -11.27
N PRO A 60 -3.47 -4.83 -11.67
CA PRO A 60 -3.59 -3.43 -11.27
C PRO A 60 -4.82 -2.75 -11.87
N LEU A 61 -5.12 -3.02 -13.16
CA LEU A 61 -6.30 -2.47 -13.83
C LEU A 61 -7.60 -2.96 -13.18
N TRP A 62 -7.73 -4.27 -12.93
CA TRP A 62 -8.90 -4.83 -12.27
C TRP A 62 -9.07 -4.27 -10.87
N SER A 63 -7.97 -4.07 -10.14
CA SER A 63 -8.01 -3.47 -8.79
C SER A 63 -8.51 -2.02 -8.81
N ALA A 64 -8.06 -1.23 -9.78
CA ALA A 64 -8.55 0.13 -9.99
C ALA A 64 -10.03 0.16 -10.36
N VAL A 65 -10.47 -0.71 -11.28
CA VAL A 65 -11.89 -0.82 -11.68
C VAL A 65 -12.75 -1.26 -10.50
N THR A 66 -12.32 -2.28 -9.75
CA THR A 66 -13.01 -2.76 -8.55
C THR A 66 -13.19 -1.64 -7.54
N LEU A 67 -12.16 -0.83 -7.26
CA LEU A 67 -12.28 0.31 -6.36
C LEU A 67 -13.37 1.30 -6.80
N LEU A 68 -13.37 1.69 -8.08
CA LEU A 68 -14.34 2.65 -8.62
C LEU A 68 -15.76 2.09 -8.68
N VAL A 69 -15.91 0.82 -9.05
CA VAL A 69 -17.20 0.13 -9.09
C VAL A 69 -17.79 0.01 -7.68
N LEU A 70 -16.99 -0.41 -6.68
CA LEU A 70 -17.46 -0.45 -5.29
C LEU A 70 -17.90 0.94 -4.82
N TYR A 71 -17.09 1.97 -5.10
CA TYR A 71 -17.42 3.35 -4.74
C TYR A 71 -18.74 3.80 -5.37
N ALA A 72 -18.88 3.62 -6.69
CA ALA A 72 -20.06 4.06 -7.43
C ALA A 72 -21.32 3.30 -6.98
N LEU A 73 -21.24 1.97 -6.81
CA LEU A 73 -22.37 1.15 -6.37
C LEU A 73 -22.79 1.51 -4.94
N ALA A 74 -21.85 1.60 -4.01
CA ALA A 74 -22.15 1.95 -2.63
C ALA A 74 -22.76 3.35 -2.52
N ALA A 75 -22.15 4.35 -3.19
CA ALA A 75 -22.67 5.71 -3.19
C ALA A 75 -24.07 5.79 -3.86
N LEU A 76 -24.31 5.06 -4.95
CA LEU A 76 -25.59 5.03 -5.64
C LEU A 76 -26.69 4.38 -4.79
N ILE A 77 -26.42 3.21 -4.19
CA ILE A 77 -27.36 2.50 -3.32
C ILE A 77 -27.73 3.41 -2.14
N LEU A 78 -26.74 3.99 -1.46
CA LEU A 78 -26.98 4.91 -0.35
C LEU A 78 -27.75 6.16 -0.81
N ARG A 79 -27.49 6.66 -2.02
CA ARG A 79 -28.18 7.83 -2.57
C ARG A 79 -29.65 7.55 -2.87
N VAL A 80 -29.96 6.35 -3.35
CA VAL A 80 -31.34 5.90 -3.56
C VAL A 80 -32.06 5.77 -2.21
N LEU A 81 -31.42 5.13 -1.23
CA LEU A 81 -31.95 5.01 0.14
C LEU A 81 -32.19 6.37 0.80
N ALA A 82 -31.22 7.28 0.68
CA ALA A 82 -31.37 8.66 1.17
C ALA A 82 -32.52 9.39 0.49
N GLY A 83 -32.83 9.09 -0.78
CA GLY A 83 -34.00 9.62 -1.48
C GLY A 83 -35.32 9.25 -0.81
N PHE A 84 -35.42 8.02 -0.27
CA PHE A 84 -36.59 7.59 0.49
C PHE A 84 -36.68 8.23 1.88
N VAL A 85 -35.54 8.48 2.53
CA VAL A 85 -35.47 9.03 3.90
C VAL A 85 -35.68 10.55 3.93
N VAL A 86 -35.08 11.28 2.98
CA VAL A 86 -35.03 12.76 3.03
C VAL A 86 -36.40 13.41 2.82
N GLY A 87 -37.41 12.68 2.34
CA GLY A 87 -38.85 13.01 2.46
C GLY A 87 -39.21 14.48 2.22
N SER A 88 -39.68 14.81 1.01
CA SER A 88 -40.02 16.16 0.52
C SER A 88 -38.84 17.16 0.52
N GLN A 89 -38.75 17.96 -0.54
CA GLN A 89 -37.68 18.93 -0.70
C GLN A 89 -37.92 20.14 0.20
N ILE A 90 -37.25 20.20 1.36
CA ILE A 90 -37.22 21.41 2.18
C ILE A 90 -36.43 22.47 1.43
N ASP A 91 -37.11 23.56 1.05
CA ASP A 91 -36.47 24.74 0.46
C ASP A 91 -36.04 25.69 1.59
N PHE A 92 -34.74 25.98 1.64
CA PHE A 92 -34.16 26.94 2.59
C PHE A 92 -34.07 28.36 1.98
N GLY A 93 -34.65 28.57 0.81
CA GLY A 93 -34.59 29.81 0.05
C GLY A 93 -33.36 29.89 -0.87
N GLU A 94 -33.35 30.92 -1.72
CA GLU A 94 -32.34 31.04 -2.78
C GLU A 94 -30.92 31.29 -2.26
N LEU A 95 -30.77 32.05 -1.18
CA LEU A 95 -29.45 32.47 -0.70
C LEU A 95 -28.65 31.29 -0.13
N PRO A 96 -29.19 30.46 0.80
CA PRO A 96 -28.51 29.23 1.21
C PRO A 96 -28.27 28.29 0.04
N LYS A 97 -29.21 28.19 -0.91
CA LYS A 97 -29.04 27.37 -2.11
C LYS A 97 -27.83 27.82 -2.95
N LYS A 98 -27.69 29.12 -3.23
CA LYS A 98 -26.60 29.66 -4.07
C LYS A 98 -25.21 29.56 -3.44
N VAL A 99 -25.10 29.44 -2.12
CA VAL A 99 -23.81 29.36 -1.42
C VAL A 99 -23.46 27.93 -1.00
N VAL A 100 -24.38 27.25 -0.32
CA VAL A 100 -24.14 25.94 0.29
C VAL A 100 -24.05 24.85 -0.77
N VAL A 101 -24.92 24.89 -1.79
CA VAL A 101 -24.97 23.83 -2.82
C VAL A 101 -23.68 23.78 -3.66
N PRO A 102 -23.10 24.90 -4.15
CA PRO A 102 -21.78 24.88 -4.78
C PRO A 102 -20.67 24.36 -3.88
N ALA A 103 -20.63 24.80 -2.61
CA ALA A 103 -19.60 24.39 -1.68
C ALA A 103 -19.64 22.87 -1.44
N LEU A 104 -20.83 22.31 -1.22
CA LEU A 104 -21.02 20.87 -1.10
C LEU A 104 -20.73 20.12 -2.40
N GLY A 105 -21.08 20.70 -3.55
CA GLY A 105 -20.73 20.17 -4.86
C GLY A 105 -19.22 20.10 -5.09
N ALA A 106 -18.47 21.10 -4.62
CA ALA A 106 -17.01 21.10 -4.67
C ALA A 106 -16.41 20.03 -3.75
N VAL A 107 -16.94 19.84 -2.54
CA VAL A 107 -16.51 18.78 -1.62
C VAL A 107 -16.78 17.39 -2.20
N GLN A 108 -17.98 17.14 -2.74
CA GLN A 108 -18.27 15.86 -3.41
C GLN A 108 -17.40 15.67 -4.66
N GLY A 109 -17.20 16.72 -5.44
CA GLY A 109 -16.30 16.70 -6.60
C GLY A 109 -14.87 16.34 -6.19
N LEU A 110 -14.39 16.85 -5.06
CA LEU A 110 -13.08 16.52 -4.49
C LEU A 110 -12.99 15.06 -4.05
N LEU A 111 -14.04 14.52 -3.40
CA LEU A 111 -14.11 13.10 -3.04
C LEU A 111 -14.07 12.19 -4.27
N LEU A 112 -14.91 12.48 -5.27
CA LEU A 112 -14.96 11.73 -6.52
C LEU A 112 -13.62 11.79 -7.28
N ALA A 113 -13.05 13.00 -7.43
CA ALA A 113 -11.77 13.19 -8.07
C ALA A 113 -10.66 12.44 -7.34
N GLY A 114 -10.64 12.48 -6.01
CA GLY A 114 -9.66 11.75 -5.21
C GLY A 114 -9.76 10.24 -5.37
N MET A 115 -10.98 9.67 -5.42
CA MET A 115 -11.18 8.24 -5.71
C MET A 115 -10.70 7.87 -7.10
N VAL A 116 -10.96 8.70 -8.11
CA VAL A 116 -10.43 8.51 -9.48
C VAL A 116 -8.90 8.55 -9.49
N MET A 117 -8.29 9.52 -8.80
CA MET A 117 -6.83 9.63 -8.75
C MET A 117 -6.18 8.46 -8.00
N ILE A 118 -6.79 7.97 -6.92
CA ILE A 118 -6.34 6.74 -6.24
C ILE A 118 -6.43 5.54 -7.20
N ALA A 119 -7.55 5.38 -7.91
CA ALA A 119 -7.70 4.31 -8.90
C ALA A 119 -6.64 4.42 -10.02
N MET A 120 -6.31 5.63 -10.47
CA MET A 120 -5.22 5.85 -11.42
C MET A 120 -3.84 5.51 -10.85
N GLY A 121 -3.61 5.71 -9.54
CA GLY A 121 -2.39 5.28 -8.86
C GLY A 121 -2.29 3.77 -8.66
N ILE A 122 -3.43 3.07 -8.61
CA ILE A 122 -3.50 1.60 -8.61
C ILE A 122 -3.33 1.03 -10.02
N ALA A 123 -3.79 1.74 -11.05
CA ALA A 123 -3.67 1.33 -12.44
C ALA A 123 -2.18 1.18 -12.87
N PRO A 124 -1.89 0.45 -13.96
CA PRO A 124 -0.53 0.26 -14.45
C PRO A 124 0.22 1.59 -14.64
N VAL A 125 1.56 1.56 -14.48
CA VAL A 125 2.44 2.75 -14.57
C VAL A 125 2.06 3.66 -15.73
N GLY A 126 1.94 4.96 -15.45
CA GLY A 126 1.79 5.96 -16.50
C GLY A 126 0.40 6.01 -17.14
N PHE A 127 -0.60 5.34 -16.57
CA PHE A 127 -1.99 5.51 -17.00
C PHE A 127 -2.37 7.00 -16.96
N LEU A 128 -2.61 7.58 -18.15
CA LEU A 128 -2.86 9.01 -18.38
C LEU A 128 -1.76 9.96 -17.83
N GLY A 129 -0.52 9.49 -17.73
CA GLY A 129 0.63 10.30 -17.31
C GLY A 129 0.63 10.71 -15.84
N TYR A 130 -0.12 10.00 -14.99
CA TYR A 130 -0.12 10.25 -13.56
C TYR A 130 0.93 9.40 -12.84
N ALA A 131 2.05 10.02 -12.48
CA ALA A 131 3.12 9.40 -11.70
C ALA A 131 3.65 10.39 -10.65
N ARG A 132 3.75 9.94 -9.39
CA ARG A 132 4.28 10.76 -8.29
C ARG A 132 5.80 10.70 -8.17
N PHE A 133 6.42 9.66 -8.71
CA PHE A 133 7.87 9.49 -8.77
C PHE A 133 8.32 9.47 -10.23
N GLY A 134 9.52 10.01 -10.51
CA GLY A 134 10.12 9.96 -11.84
C GLY A 134 10.80 8.62 -12.11
N GLU A 135 11.30 8.43 -13.33
CA GLU A 135 12.08 7.24 -13.72
C GLU A 135 13.52 7.21 -13.16
N GLY A 136 13.94 8.27 -12.46
CA GLY A 136 15.26 8.35 -11.80
C GLY A 136 15.23 7.92 -10.33
N SER A 137 16.21 8.40 -9.55
CA SER A 137 16.35 8.10 -8.11
C SER A 137 15.04 8.36 -7.36
N VAL A 138 14.47 7.31 -6.79
CA VAL A 138 13.16 7.37 -6.15
C VAL A 138 13.31 7.87 -4.72
N ASN A 139 12.79 9.07 -4.43
CA ASN A 139 12.81 9.64 -3.09
C ASN A 139 11.38 9.73 -2.50
N PRO A 140 11.01 8.82 -1.56
CA PRO A 140 9.70 8.83 -0.90
C PRO A 140 9.37 10.12 -0.14
N SER A 141 10.39 10.89 0.26
CA SER A 141 10.22 12.14 1.03
C SER A 141 9.80 13.33 0.17
N MET A 142 10.00 13.25 -1.15
CA MET A 142 9.68 14.35 -2.09
C MET A 142 8.79 13.87 -3.26
N PRO A 143 7.57 13.38 -2.99
CA PRO A 143 6.66 12.97 -4.06
C PRO A 143 6.18 14.19 -4.84
N LYS A 144 6.04 14.05 -6.16
CA LYS A 144 5.34 15.05 -6.98
C LYS A 144 3.87 15.11 -6.53
N LYS A 145 3.38 16.31 -6.29
CA LYS A 145 2.00 16.58 -5.87
C LYS A 145 1.22 17.21 -7.01
N LEU A 146 -0.08 16.90 -7.09
CA LEU A 146 -1.00 17.62 -7.95
C LEU A 146 -1.24 19.03 -7.39
N MET A 147 -1.65 19.95 -8.27
CA MET A 147 -2.04 21.30 -7.85
C MET A 147 -3.19 21.27 -6.83
N VAL A 148 -4.16 20.38 -7.07
CA VAL A 148 -5.21 20.02 -6.10
C VAL A 148 -4.99 18.57 -5.72
N ASN A 149 -4.53 18.34 -4.50
CA ASN A 149 -4.16 17.01 -3.97
C ASN A 149 -5.41 16.22 -3.52
N ALA A 150 -6.31 15.93 -4.46
CA ALA A 150 -7.61 15.29 -4.19
C ALA A 150 -7.48 13.86 -3.64
N ASP A 151 -6.56 13.08 -4.20
CA ASP A 151 -6.14 11.78 -3.70
C ASP A 151 -5.58 11.86 -2.28
N GLY A 152 -4.75 12.88 -2.00
CA GLY A 152 -4.22 13.13 -0.66
C GLY A 152 -5.31 13.48 0.34
N PHE A 153 -6.30 14.26 -0.08
CA PHE A 153 -7.47 14.57 0.74
C PHE A 153 -8.27 13.29 1.06
N VAL A 154 -8.62 12.49 0.06
CA VAL A 154 -9.41 11.26 0.24
C VAL A 154 -8.68 10.22 1.09
N SER A 155 -7.41 9.94 0.78
CA SER A 155 -6.59 8.99 1.55
C SER A 155 -6.34 9.47 2.98
N GLY A 156 -6.10 10.77 3.19
CA GLY A 156 -5.95 11.38 4.50
C GLY A 156 -7.25 11.33 5.33
N LEU A 157 -8.39 11.65 4.71
CA LEU A 157 -9.70 11.57 5.35
C LEU A 157 -10.03 10.15 5.77
N PHE A 158 -9.82 9.16 4.88
CA PHE A 158 -10.06 7.76 5.22
C PHE A 158 -9.09 7.26 6.30
N SER A 159 -7.81 7.65 6.25
CA SER A 159 -6.83 7.37 7.31
C SER A 159 -7.31 7.89 8.65
N TRP A 160 -7.76 9.14 8.72
CA TRP A 160 -8.32 9.74 9.95
C TRP A 160 -9.55 8.98 10.47
N ILE A 161 -10.51 8.65 9.58
CA ILE A 161 -11.71 7.87 9.96
C ILE A 161 -11.33 6.48 10.47
N SER A 162 -10.36 5.81 9.84
CA SER A 162 -9.92 4.46 10.19
C SER A 162 -9.20 4.36 11.53
N GLN A 163 -8.70 5.48 12.06
CA GLN A 163 -8.10 5.54 13.40
C GLN A 163 -9.18 5.61 14.50
N GLY A 164 -10.38 6.09 14.17
CA GLY A 164 -11.48 6.29 15.10
C GLY A 164 -12.47 5.11 15.13
N SER A 165 -13.73 5.40 14.80
CA SER A 165 -14.88 4.49 14.99
C SER A 165 -14.91 3.26 14.08
N LEU A 166 -14.07 3.21 13.05
CA LEU A 166 -13.93 2.06 12.13
C LEU A 166 -12.65 1.26 12.40
N ARG A 167 -12.10 1.33 13.61
CA ARG A 167 -10.92 0.58 14.02
C ARG A 167 -11.26 -0.92 14.05
N SER A 168 -10.95 -1.61 12.96
CA SER A 168 -10.78 -3.05 12.96
C SER A 168 -9.53 -3.43 13.76
N SER A 169 -9.24 -4.73 13.88
CA SER A 169 -7.99 -5.22 14.48
C SER A 169 -6.75 -4.63 13.77
N LYS A 170 -6.87 -4.27 12.49
CA LYS A 170 -5.86 -3.55 11.71
C LYS A 170 -6.44 -2.25 11.16
N SER A 171 -5.94 -1.10 11.59
CA SER A 171 -6.40 0.19 11.05
C SER A 171 -5.80 0.45 9.67
N PHE A 172 -6.58 1.04 8.75
CA PHE A 172 -6.06 1.42 7.43
C PHE A 172 -4.88 2.39 7.54
N ALA A 173 -4.93 3.35 8.47
CA ALA A 173 -3.83 4.27 8.73
C ALA A 173 -2.52 3.58 9.12
N MET A 174 -2.61 2.44 9.82
CA MET A 174 -1.45 1.66 10.23
C MET A 174 -0.93 0.83 9.06
N VAL A 175 -1.83 0.10 8.40
CA VAL A 175 -1.48 -0.82 7.31
C VAL A 175 -1.05 -0.08 6.06
N HIS A 176 -1.67 1.05 5.74
CA HIS A 176 -1.43 1.83 4.54
C HIS A 176 -0.92 3.22 4.90
N ALA A 177 0.01 3.29 5.86
CA ALA A 177 0.76 4.52 6.09
C ALA A 177 1.38 4.98 4.76
N ASP A 178 1.26 6.27 4.46
CA ASP A 178 1.63 6.86 3.16
C ASP A 178 1.03 6.11 1.95
N TYR A 179 -0.25 5.72 2.02
CA TYR A 179 -0.93 4.90 1.01
C TYR A 179 -0.65 5.32 -0.44
N LEU A 180 -0.70 6.61 -0.75
CA LEU A 180 -0.43 7.10 -2.10
C LEU A 180 1.01 6.85 -2.54
N ASN A 181 1.99 7.04 -1.64
CA ASN A 181 3.37 6.71 -1.96
C ASN A 181 3.49 5.21 -2.17
N GLN A 182 2.88 4.39 -1.32
CA GLN A 182 2.84 2.93 -1.48
C GLN A 182 2.33 2.52 -2.87
N LEU A 183 1.20 3.06 -3.32
CA LEU A 183 0.61 2.74 -4.63
C LEU A 183 1.54 3.05 -5.80
N HIS A 184 2.15 4.25 -5.80
CA HIS A 184 3.04 4.64 -6.89
C HIS A 184 4.41 3.93 -6.83
N LEU A 185 4.95 3.72 -5.62
CA LEU A 185 6.19 2.98 -5.42
C LEU A 185 6.06 1.51 -5.79
N ALA A 186 4.87 0.93 -5.62
CA ALA A 186 4.59 -0.45 -6.01
C ALA A 186 4.81 -0.71 -7.50
N HIS A 187 4.79 0.34 -8.32
CA HIS A 187 4.90 0.24 -9.77
C HIS A 187 6.28 0.66 -10.32
N VAL A 188 7.19 1.12 -9.45
CA VAL A 188 8.56 1.48 -9.84
C VAL A 188 9.27 0.23 -10.38
N GLY A 189 10.09 0.40 -11.44
CA GLY A 189 10.84 -0.71 -12.04
C GLY A 189 10.01 -1.64 -12.92
N LYS A 190 8.72 -1.31 -13.20
CA LYS A 190 7.80 -2.12 -14.02
C LYS A 190 7.60 -3.56 -13.51
N VAL A 191 7.85 -3.78 -12.21
CA VAL A 191 7.59 -5.07 -11.55
C VAL A 191 6.12 -5.20 -11.17
N TYR A 192 5.66 -6.43 -10.99
CA TYR A 192 4.27 -6.69 -10.60
C TYR A 192 4.01 -6.15 -9.17
N PRO A 193 2.99 -5.29 -8.95
CA PRO A 193 2.82 -4.54 -7.71
C PRO A 193 2.14 -5.32 -6.58
N GLN A 194 1.54 -6.48 -6.88
CA GLN A 194 0.76 -7.25 -5.92
C GLN A 194 1.47 -8.55 -5.52
N ALA A 195 1.22 -8.97 -4.28
CA ALA A 195 1.63 -10.27 -3.76
C ALA A 195 0.46 -10.93 -3.03
N GLY A 196 0.52 -12.25 -2.90
CA GLY A 196 -0.47 -12.96 -2.09
C GLY A 196 -0.24 -12.71 -0.61
N ARG A 197 -1.27 -12.92 0.22
CA ARG A 197 -1.21 -12.65 1.67
C ARG A 197 -0.10 -13.41 2.40
N GLU A 198 0.29 -14.58 1.88
CA GLU A 198 1.31 -15.47 2.44
C GLU A 198 2.64 -15.38 1.68
N ALA A 199 2.84 -14.31 0.91
CA ALA A 199 4.02 -14.16 0.06
C ALA A 199 5.31 -13.98 0.85
N ILE A 200 5.22 -13.49 2.09
CA ILE A 200 6.36 -13.30 2.98
C ILE A 200 6.12 -13.95 4.34
N GLN A 201 7.21 -14.43 4.92
CA GLN A 201 7.26 -14.90 6.30
C GLN A 201 8.56 -14.40 6.94
N VAL A 202 8.47 -13.94 8.19
CA VAL A 202 9.64 -13.56 8.98
C VAL A 202 9.84 -14.64 10.05
N PRO A 203 10.97 -15.36 10.05
CA PRO A 203 11.26 -16.37 11.09
C PRO A 203 11.27 -15.74 12.48
N ARG A 204 11.02 -16.52 13.54
CA ARG A 204 10.98 -16.01 14.93
C ARG A 204 12.27 -15.30 15.38
N GLN A 205 13.42 -15.71 14.88
CA GLN A 205 14.72 -15.08 15.12
C GLN A 205 15.16 -14.20 13.93
N GLY A 206 14.24 -13.88 13.03
CA GLY A 206 14.55 -13.20 11.78
C GLY A 206 14.89 -11.73 11.91
N ALA A 207 14.52 -11.06 13.02
CA ALA A 207 14.81 -9.64 13.23
C ALA A 207 15.94 -9.43 14.23
N ARG A 208 17.03 -8.79 13.78
CA ARG A 208 18.23 -8.58 14.59
C ARG A 208 18.95 -7.29 14.28
N THR A 209 19.67 -6.75 15.26
CA THR A 209 20.52 -5.57 15.06
C THR A 209 21.93 -6.01 14.71
N ARG A 210 22.52 -5.41 13.67
CA ARG A 210 23.88 -5.66 13.22
C ARG A 210 24.54 -4.35 12.80
N GLU A 211 25.82 -4.21 13.08
CA GLU A 211 26.59 -3.03 12.71
C GLU A 211 27.14 -3.15 11.28
N PHE A 212 26.92 -2.12 10.48
CA PHE A 212 27.52 -1.96 9.15
C PHE A 212 28.11 -0.57 9.05
N ASP A 213 29.40 -0.47 8.70
CA ASP A 213 30.11 0.80 8.53
C ASP A 213 29.94 1.78 9.72
N GLY A 214 30.00 1.25 10.95
CA GLY A 214 29.84 2.06 12.16
C GLY A 214 28.40 2.44 12.52
N ARG A 215 27.41 1.93 11.77
CA ARG A 215 25.98 2.21 11.97
C ARG A 215 25.26 0.96 12.44
N ALA A 216 24.51 1.05 13.53
CA ALA A 216 23.62 -0.02 13.98
C ALA A 216 22.39 -0.07 13.08
N CYS A 217 22.25 -1.13 12.28
CA CYS A 217 21.12 -1.34 11.38
C CYS A 217 20.26 -2.51 11.84
N LEU A 218 18.97 -2.45 11.51
CA LEU A 218 18.07 -3.59 11.68
C LEU A 218 18.12 -4.47 10.43
N VAL A 219 18.42 -5.75 10.64
CA VAL A 219 18.37 -6.79 9.62
C VAL A 219 17.14 -7.64 9.86
N VAL A 220 16.30 -7.78 8.84
CA VAL A 220 15.11 -8.64 8.87
C VAL A 220 15.27 -9.74 7.81
N ARG A 221 15.34 -10.99 8.25
CA ARG A 221 15.33 -12.16 7.38
C ARG A 221 13.91 -12.41 6.88
N VAL A 222 13.76 -12.44 5.57
CA VAL A 222 12.48 -12.61 4.89
C VAL A 222 12.54 -13.89 4.07
N LYS A 223 11.60 -14.80 4.31
CA LYS A 223 11.35 -15.95 3.44
C LYS A 223 10.26 -15.57 2.45
N LEU A 224 10.53 -15.71 1.16
CA LEU A 224 9.53 -15.49 0.13
C LEU A 224 8.88 -16.82 -0.26
N ASN A 225 7.57 -16.86 -0.30
CA ASN A 225 6.82 -18.00 -0.78
C ASN A 225 6.80 -17.99 -2.31
N SER A 226 7.48 -18.93 -2.97
CA SER A 226 7.61 -18.98 -4.43
C SER A 226 6.33 -19.41 -5.16
N ALA A 227 5.23 -19.65 -4.45
CA ALA A 227 3.95 -19.96 -5.06
C ALA A 227 3.45 -18.78 -5.93
N PRO A 228 2.63 -19.06 -6.95
CA PRO A 228 1.97 -18.00 -7.72
C PRO A 228 1.01 -17.20 -6.83
N LEU A 229 0.74 -15.96 -7.23
CA LEU A 229 -0.22 -15.05 -6.56
C LEU A 229 -1.55 -15.72 -6.19
N LYS A 230 -2.11 -16.55 -7.09
CA LYS A 230 -3.39 -17.26 -6.88
C LYS A 230 -3.36 -18.24 -5.70
N ARG A 231 -2.17 -18.69 -5.30
CA ARG A 231 -1.93 -19.57 -4.15
C ARG A 231 -1.32 -18.83 -2.97
N GLY A 232 -1.44 -17.50 -2.95
CA GLY A 232 -0.95 -16.68 -1.84
C GLY A 232 0.53 -16.35 -1.88
N GLY A 233 1.29 -16.74 -2.91
CA GLY A 233 2.74 -16.51 -2.96
C GLY A 233 3.19 -15.19 -3.62
N ALA A 234 4.50 -15.06 -3.76
CA ALA A 234 5.22 -13.87 -4.22
C ALA A 234 5.45 -13.82 -5.74
N ALA A 235 5.27 -14.96 -6.43
CA ALA A 235 5.55 -15.04 -7.85
C ALA A 235 4.49 -14.31 -8.68
N ASP A 236 4.96 -13.53 -9.65
CA ASP A 236 4.17 -12.78 -10.62
C ASP A 236 3.48 -13.71 -11.64
N PRO A 237 2.66 -13.19 -12.58
CA PRO A 237 2.01 -14.00 -13.61
C PRO A 237 2.97 -14.80 -14.50
N ASP A 238 4.21 -14.35 -14.65
CA ASP A 238 5.27 -15.01 -15.41
C ASP A 238 6.04 -16.05 -14.57
N ASN A 239 5.59 -16.30 -13.33
CA ASN A 239 6.21 -17.16 -12.32
C ASN A 239 7.62 -16.72 -11.89
N ALA A 240 7.97 -15.46 -12.11
CA ALA A 240 9.19 -14.87 -11.58
C ALA A 240 8.90 -14.17 -10.25
N ILE A 241 9.91 -14.07 -9.38
CA ILE A 241 9.82 -13.25 -8.17
C ILE A 241 10.65 -12.01 -8.43
N GLN A 242 10.01 -10.99 -9.00
CA GLN A 242 10.62 -9.69 -9.23
C GLN A 242 10.00 -8.66 -8.29
N PHE A 243 10.84 -7.81 -7.69
CA PHE A 243 10.40 -6.71 -6.85
C PHE A 243 11.43 -5.58 -6.87
N THR A 244 11.12 -4.45 -6.24
CA THR A 244 12.09 -3.39 -5.97
C THR A 244 12.18 -3.16 -4.47
N PRO A 245 13.27 -2.60 -3.92
CA PRO A 245 13.33 -2.30 -2.49
C PRO A 245 12.20 -1.35 -2.03
N ALA A 246 11.67 -0.50 -2.91
CA ALA A 246 10.50 0.34 -2.63
C ALA A 246 9.22 -0.44 -2.28
N GLN A 247 9.12 -1.70 -2.73
CA GLN A 247 8.01 -2.60 -2.41
C GLN A 247 8.16 -3.27 -1.03
N MET A 248 9.31 -3.13 -0.37
CA MET A 248 9.52 -3.57 1.00
C MET A 248 9.45 -2.38 1.95
N ARG A 249 8.66 -2.52 3.02
CA ARG A 249 8.39 -1.40 3.94
C ARG A 249 8.32 -1.91 5.35
N LEU A 250 9.07 -1.28 6.23
CA LEU A 250 9.02 -1.56 7.65
C LEU A 250 8.10 -0.53 8.33
N LEU A 251 7.03 -1.01 8.93
CA LEU A 251 6.09 -0.19 9.69
C LEU A 251 6.54 -0.15 11.14
N CYS A 252 6.88 1.05 11.60
CA CYS A 252 7.44 1.28 12.93
C CYS A 252 6.52 2.16 13.78
N LYS A 253 6.49 1.90 15.08
CA LYS A 253 5.84 2.73 16.09
C LYS A 253 6.85 3.38 17.02
N PRO A 254 6.50 4.47 17.71
CA PRO A 254 7.25 4.92 18.87
C PRO A 254 7.39 3.79 19.89
N SER A 255 8.58 3.61 20.46
CA SER A 255 8.90 2.47 21.35
C SER A 255 8.12 2.48 22.66
N GLU A 256 7.58 3.64 23.05
CA GLU A 256 6.73 3.84 24.23
C GLU A 256 5.30 3.33 24.02
N GLN A 257 4.87 3.12 22.77
CA GLN A 257 3.52 2.66 22.45
C GLN A 257 3.45 1.13 22.42
N GLU A 258 2.28 0.59 22.74
CA GLU A 258 2.03 -0.84 22.64
C GLU A 258 2.22 -1.34 21.19
N PRO A 259 2.77 -2.55 21.01
CA PRO A 259 3.03 -3.14 19.70
C PRO A 259 1.75 -3.69 19.04
N ASP A 260 0.64 -2.95 19.12
CA ASP A 260 -0.61 -3.32 18.47
C ASP A 260 -0.63 -2.87 16.99
N THR A 261 -1.60 -3.36 16.22
CA THR A 261 -1.77 -3.06 14.79
C THR A 261 -2.68 -1.86 14.50
N THR A 262 -2.66 -0.87 15.40
CA THR A 262 -3.60 0.26 15.37
C THR A 262 -2.90 1.61 15.44
N GLY A 263 -3.64 2.71 15.24
CA GLY A 263 -3.07 4.06 15.28
C GLY A 263 -2.28 4.42 14.02
N THR A 264 -1.24 5.23 14.20
CA THR A 264 -0.34 5.69 13.13
C THR A 264 1.02 5.01 13.23
N VAL A 265 1.69 4.86 12.10
CA VAL A 265 3.04 4.29 12.02
C VAL A 265 3.92 5.15 11.13
N ARG A 266 5.23 5.08 11.36
CA ARG A 266 6.24 5.63 10.47
C ARG A 266 6.77 4.52 9.57
N VAL A 267 6.84 4.82 8.29
CA VAL A 267 7.36 3.90 7.28
C VAL A 267 8.87 4.11 7.17
N VAL A 268 9.62 3.02 7.23
CA VAL A 268 11.06 3.00 6.96
C VAL A 268 11.30 2.10 5.75
N TYR A 269 12.06 2.61 4.79
CA TYR A 269 12.43 1.88 3.58
C TYR A 269 13.79 1.21 3.77
N PRO A 270 14.05 0.07 3.10
CA PRO A 270 15.34 -0.59 3.19
C PRO A 270 16.44 0.26 2.56
N ILE A 271 17.64 0.18 3.12
CA ILE A 271 18.85 0.78 2.55
C ILE A 271 19.61 -0.21 1.65
N GLY A 272 19.35 -1.51 1.81
CA GLY A 272 20.07 -2.54 1.08
C GLY A 272 19.78 -3.95 1.60
N PHE A 273 20.65 -4.88 1.23
CA PHE A 273 20.55 -6.30 1.58
C PHE A 273 21.91 -6.82 2.05
N VAL A 274 21.90 -7.85 2.88
CA VAL A 274 23.15 -8.52 3.30
C VAL A 274 23.61 -9.48 2.20
N SER A 275 24.89 -9.40 1.84
CA SER A 275 25.52 -10.28 0.87
C SER A 275 25.91 -11.64 1.48
N ARG A 276 26.35 -12.57 0.64
CA ARG A 276 26.78 -13.93 1.04
C ARG A 276 28.04 -13.86 1.90
N ALA A 277 28.82 -12.81 1.72
CA ALA A 277 29.99 -12.49 2.52
C ALA A 277 29.63 -11.77 3.84
N GLY A 278 28.34 -11.55 4.12
CA GLY A 278 27.88 -10.83 5.31
C GLY A 278 28.06 -9.31 5.24
N THR A 279 28.30 -8.74 4.05
CA THR A 279 28.48 -7.29 3.86
C THR A 279 27.17 -6.62 3.44
N LEU A 280 26.97 -5.36 3.82
CA LEU A 280 25.84 -4.57 3.33
C LEU A 280 26.06 -4.22 1.85
N VAL A 281 25.07 -4.51 1.02
CA VAL A 281 24.98 -4.05 -0.37
C VAL A 281 23.85 -3.04 -0.44
N GLU A 282 24.20 -1.75 -0.50
CA GLU A 282 23.22 -0.68 -0.66
C GLU A 282 22.51 -0.80 -2.03
N LYS A 283 21.20 -0.50 -2.05
CA LYS A 283 20.36 -0.63 -3.24
C LYS A 283 19.47 0.60 -3.40
N ASP A 284 19.35 1.09 -4.63
CA ASP A 284 18.37 2.14 -4.93
C ASP A 284 16.95 1.57 -4.83
N LEU A 285 16.01 2.36 -4.32
CA LEU A 285 14.62 1.94 -4.14
C LEU A 285 13.94 1.52 -5.45
N GLY A 286 14.40 2.03 -6.60
CA GLY A 286 13.91 1.67 -7.92
C GLY A 286 14.66 0.54 -8.61
N GLU A 287 15.72 0.01 -8.02
CA GLU A 287 16.48 -1.10 -8.60
C GLU A 287 15.63 -2.38 -8.63
N VAL A 288 15.55 -3.02 -9.80
CA VAL A 288 14.79 -4.26 -9.97
C VAL A 288 15.60 -5.44 -9.47
N LEU A 289 14.99 -6.15 -8.55
CA LEU A 289 15.52 -7.30 -7.85
C LEU A 289 14.78 -8.54 -8.34
N GLN A 290 15.52 -9.56 -8.80
CA GLN A 290 14.94 -10.79 -9.32
C GLN A 290 15.47 -12.00 -8.56
N ALA A 291 14.54 -12.84 -8.07
CA ALA A 291 14.86 -14.21 -7.70
C ALA A 291 14.80 -15.06 -8.97
N GLU A 292 15.95 -15.49 -9.47
CA GLU A 292 15.97 -16.46 -10.55
C GLU A 292 15.58 -17.84 -10.02
N ARG A 293 14.43 -18.33 -10.46
CA ARG A 293 14.07 -19.74 -10.31
C ARG A 293 14.73 -20.50 -11.44
N LYS A 294 15.70 -21.35 -11.12
CA LYS A 294 16.31 -22.20 -12.15
C LYS A 294 15.32 -23.23 -12.68
N LYS A 295 15.32 -23.42 -14.00
CA LYS A 295 14.58 -24.50 -14.66
C LYS A 295 15.14 -25.89 -14.34
N ASP A 296 16.41 -26.00 -13.91
CA ASP A 296 17.12 -27.28 -13.72
C ASP A 296 17.83 -27.44 -12.35
N GLY A 297 17.32 -26.82 -11.27
CA GLY A 297 17.71 -27.18 -9.89
C GLY A 297 19.00 -26.59 -9.29
N GLU A 298 20.00 -26.12 -10.04
CA GLU A 298 21.28 -25.70 -9.43
C GLU A 298 21.49 -24.17 -9.35
N ALA A 299 20.83 -23.36 -8.52
CA ALA A 299 20.88 -21.86 -8.61
C ALA A 299 22.28 -21.24 -8.93
N LYS A 300 22.39 -20.45 -10.01
CA LYS A 300 23.54 -19.55 -10.25
C LYS A 300 23.11 -18.26 -9.58
N PRO A 301 23.82 -17.78 -8.55
CA PRO A 301 23.48 -16.51 -7.94
C PRO A 301 23.66 -15.44 -9.02
N ALA A 302 22.57 -14.80 -9.43
CA ALA A 302 22.68 -13.52 -10.09
C ALA A 302 23.49 -12.61 -9.15
N GLU A 303 24.61 -12.06 -9.63
CA GLU A 303 25.56 -11.25 -8.85
C GLU A 303 24.90 -10.06 -8.12
N THR A 304 23.65 -9.75 -8.44
CA THR A 304 22.94 -8.57 -7.99
C THR A 304 22.16 -8.73 -6.69
N LEU A 305 21.86 -9.97 -6.24
CA LEU A 305 21.21 -10.23 -4.95
C LEU A 305 21.56 -11.56 -4.34
N VAL A 306 21.82 -11.52 -3.03
CA VAL A 306 22.20 -12.70 -2.28
C VAL A 306 20.96 -13.35 -1.69
N TRP A 307 20.49 -14.35 -2.41
CA TRP A 307 19.56 -15.33 -1.90
C TRP A 307 20.30 -16.33 -1.02
N PHE A 308 19.78 -16.50 0.19
CA PHE A 308 20.24 -17.48 1.16
C PHE A 308 19.27 -18.67 1.21
N GLY A 309 19.83 -19.87 1.31
CA GLY A 309 19.11 -21.12 1.51
C GLY A 309 18.94 -21.97 0.25
N GLU A 310 19.30 -23.25 0.37
CA GLU A 310 18.90 -24.30 -0.57
C GLU A 310 17.48 -24.71 -0.21
N GLY A 311 16.49 -24.24 -0.98
CA GLY A 311 15.10 -24.56 -0.72
C GLY A 311 14.13 -23.98 -1.73
N PRO A 312 12.87 -24.44 -1.74
CA PRO A 312 11.86 -23.97 -2.69
C PRO A 312 11.47 -22.50 -2.47
N ASN A 313 11.75 -21.95 -1.28
CA ASN A 313 11.39 -20.61 -0.85
C ASN A 313 12.66 -19.79 -0.60
N PRO A 314 12.99 -18.84 -1.49
CA PRO A 314 14.23 -18.10 -1.39
C PRO A 314 14.15 -17.11 -0.22
N GLN A 315 15.29 -16.87 0.41
CA GLN A 315 15.38 -16.00 1.59
C GLN A 315 16.35 -14.85 1.35
N CYS A 316 16.07 -13.69 1.91
CA CYS A 316 16.98 -12.56 1.89
C CYS A 316 16.99 -11.84 3.25
N ASP A 317 18.12 -11.22 3.56
CA ASP A 317 18.29 -10.37 4.73
C ASP A 317 18.17 -8.91 4.28
N VAL A 318 17.08 -8.26 4.67
CA VAL A 318 16.76 -6.88 4.32
C VAL A 318 17.27 -5.95 5.41
N VAL A 319 18.01 -4.90 5.03
CA VAL A 319 18.65 -4.00 5.98
C VAL A 319 17.93 -2.65 6.01
N PHE A 320 17.62 -2.18 7.22
CA PHE A 320 16.96 -0.91 7.49
C PHE A 320 17.83 -0.05 8.40
N ASP A 321 17.96 1.24 8.06
CA ASP A 321 18.49 2.25 8.97
C ASP A 321 17.36 2.72 9.90
N MET A 322 17.41 2.31 11.17
CA MET A 322 16.32 2.51 12.11
C MET A 322 16.46 3.86 12.83
N PRO A 323 15.47 4.77 12.72
CA PRO A 323 15.47 5.98 13.52
C PRO A 323 15.36 5.65 15.02
N GLN A 324 16.07 6.42 15.85
CA GLN A 324 16.03 6.27 17.30
C GLN A 324 14.60 6.40 17.85
N GLY A 325 14.29 5.62 18.88
CA GLY A 325 12.99 5.64 19.53
C GLY A 325 11.88 4.92 18.76
N LEU A 326 12.16 4.28 17.63
CA LEU A 326 11.18 3.49 16.88
C LEU A 326 11.37 1.98 17.05
N ARG A 327 10.24 1.28 17.15
CA ARG A 327 10.16 -0.18 17.21
C ARG A 327 9.46 -0.72 15.96
N PRO A 328 10.02 -1.73 15.27
CA PRO A 328 9.36 -2.35 14.13
C PRO A 328 8.18 -3.22 14.58
N ILE A 329 7.07 -3.16 13.84
CA ILE A 329 5.85 -3.93 14.13
C ILE A 329 5.52 -4.88 12.98
N LEU A 330 5.46 -4.36 11.75
CA LEU A 330 5.14 -5.15 10.56
C LEU A 330 6.17 -4.90 9.46
N LEU A 331 6.47 -5.96 8.72
CA LEU A 331 7.12 -5.89 7.43
C LEU A 331 6.07 -6.08 6.34
N GLN A 332 6.01 -5.15 5.39
CA GLN A 332 5.17 -5.28 4.21
C GLN A 332 6.00 -5.60 2.99
N PHE A 333 5.41 -6.38 2.09
CA PHE A 333 5.97 -6.71 0.79
C PHE A 333 4.90 -6.60 -0.27
N LYS A 334 5.17 -5.75 -1.28
CA LYS A 334 4.21 -5.42 -2.34
C LYS A 334 2.87 -4.94 -1.75
N VAL A 335 1.85 -4.80 -2.59
CA VAL A 335 0.47 -4.62 -2.12
C VAL A 335 -0.09 -5.99 -1.77
N GLY A 336 -0.44 -6.20 -0.50
CA GLY A 336 -1.22 -7.36 -0.04
C GLY A 336 -0.51 -8.36 0.87
N ALA A 337 0.83 -8.33 1.00
CA ALA A 337 1.56 -9.24 1.88
C ALA A 337 2.19 -8.52 3.07
N MET A 338 1.98 -9.07 4.27
CA MET A 338 2.49 -8.51 5.52
C MET A 338 2.86 -9.63 6.47
N ALA A 339 3.96 -9.43 7.20
CA ALA A 339 4.39 -10.32 8.26
C ALA A 339 4.69 -9.52 9.52
N GLU A 340 4.39 -10.09 10.68
CA GLU A 340 4.81 -9.53 11.96
C GLU A 340 6.32 -9.61 12.10
N VAL A 341 6.92 -8.53 12.57
CA VAL A 341 8.35 -8.50 12.87
C VAL A 341 8.52 -9.02 14.30
N PRO A 342 9.28 -10.11 14.51
CA PRO A 342 9.50 -10.63 15.85
C PRO A 342 10.32 -9.64 16.70
N THR A 343 10.42 -9.91 17.99
CA THR A 343 11.25 -9.13 18.91
C THR A 343 12.69 -9.05 18.39
N VAL A 344 13.17 -7.82 18.22
CA VAL A 344 14.53 -7.53 17.75
C VAL A 344 15.54 -7.99 18.80
N GLN A 345 16.51 -8.78 18.37
CA GLN A 345 17.61 -9.27 19.21
C GLN A 345 18.96 -8.73 18.71
N ALA A 346 20.00 -8.77 19.54
CA ALA A 346 21.35 -8.51 19.06
C ALA A 346 21.81 -9.67 18.17
N SER A 347 22.49 -9.40 17.05
CA SER A 347 23.10 -10.44 16.23
C SER A 347 24.20 -11.14 17.04
N THR A 348 24.13 -12.46 17.12
CA THR A 348 25.13 -13.34 17.74
C THR A 348 25.52 -14.43 16.72
N PRO A 349 26.75 -14.98 16.79
CA PRO A 349 27.16 -16.05 15.89
C PRO A 349 26.18 -17.23 15.88
N GLU A 350 25.63 -17.58 17.05
CA GLU A 350 24.67 -18.67 17.21
C GLU A 350 23.36 -18.40 16.46
N ILE A 351 22.87 -17.15 16.47
CA ILE A 351 21.67 -16.75 15.71
C ILE A 351 21.97 -16.80 14.21
N GLU A 352 23.13 -16.32 13.77
CA GLU A 352 23.50 -16.37 12.35
C GLU A 352 23.61 -17.83 11.87
N ASP A 353 24.28 -18.70 12.62
CA ASP A 353 24.42 -20.13 12.32
C ASP A 353 23.07 -20.86 12.31
N ALA A 354 22.18 -20.53 13.26
CA ALA A 354 20.83 -21.10 13.31
C ALA A 354 19.99 -20.67 12.10
N LEU A 355 20.07 -19.40 11.70
CA LEU A 355 19.34 -18.89 10.56
C LEU A 355 19.90 -19.41 9.22
N GLU A 356 21.21 -19.68 9.14
CA GLU A 356 21.87 -20.33 7.99
C GLU A 356 21.61 -21.84 7.92
N GLY A 357 21.03 -22.44 8.97
CA GLY A 357 20.80 -23.87 9.05
C GLY A 357 22.06 -24.68 9.32
N ARG A 358 23.15 -24.04 9.80
CA ARG A 358 24.44 -24.69 10.10
C ARG A 358 24.51 -25.26 11.52
N GLY A 359 23.59 -24.89 12.41
CA GLY A 359 23.63 -25.22 13.84
C GLY A 359 22.50 -26.10 14.39
N ALA A 360 21.56 -26.57 13.57
CA ALA A 360 20.52 -27.47 14.06
C ALA A 360 21.10 -28.89 14.19
N PRO A 361 21.23 -29.48 15.41
CA PRO A 361 21.45 -30.91 15.52
C PRO A 361 20.28 -31.59 14.81
N ALA A 362 20.56 -32.57 13.95
CA ALA A 362 19.53 -33.38 13.33
C ALA A 362 18.66 -33.95 14.45
N GLU A 363 17.41 -33.48 14.56
CA GLU A 363 16.41 -34.11 15.42
C GLU A 363 16.23 -35.53 14.88
N SER A 364 16.84 -36.49 15.59
CA SER A 364 16.80 -37.93 15.31
C SER A 364 15.48 -38.55 15.71
#